data_AF-A0A923NX84-F1
#
_entry.id   AF-A0A923NX84-F1
#
_cell.length_a   1.000
_cell.length_b   1.000
_cell.length_c   1.000
_cell.angle_alpha   90.00
_cell.angle_beta   90.00
_cell.angle_gamma   90.00
#
_symmetry.space_group_name_H-M   'P 1'
#
loop_
_entity.id
_entity.type
_entity.pdbx_description
1 polymer ?
#
loop_
_entity_poly.entity_id
_entity_poly.type
_entity_poly.pdbx_seq_one_letter_code
_entity_poly.pdbx_strand_id
1 'polypeptide(L)'
;MRRICVLLALIAPALASAQSPPNFLWLDDFELCPSPQPYWPDRDSDDYGDDDYSFVGCVQPPGFFPVDPGDCDDLNPGINPSAAEQCNGIDEDCDAMVDENALGAGTSCDTGLVGACSSGTFQCQGAAGLVCISDTPASPEVCNGIDDDCDGHVDEGNPGGGQTCNTGLPGACSTGTTVCQAGVLVCVPDNQPCP
;
A
#
# COMPACT_ATOMS: atom_id res chain seq x y z
N MET A 1 41.77 -20.41 -15.66
CA MET A 1 42.66 -21.57 -15.92
C MET A 1 42.59 -21.95 -17.39
N ARG A 2 43.74 -21.92 -18.07
CA ARG A 2 44.18 -22.66 -19.27
C ARG A 2 43.12 -23.24 -20.24
N ARG A 3 43.15 -22.74 -21.49
CA ARG A 3 43.23 -23.61 -22.67
C ARG A 3 44.57 -23.37 -23.36
N ILE A 4 45.34 -24.44 -23.49
CA ILE A 4 46.66 -24.50 -24.11
C ILE A 4 46.47 -25.00 -25.55
N CYS A 5 47.12 -24.40 -26.55
CA CYS A 5 47.54 -25.14 -27.74
C CYS A 5 48.98 -24.72 -28.12
N VAL A 6 49.76 -25.72 -28.54
CA VAL A 6 51.22 -25.85 -28.39
C VAL A 6 51.93 -25.80 -29.75
N LEU A 7 53.15 -25.23 -29.77
CA LEU A 7 54.28 -25.41 -30.71
C LEU A 7 54.04 -25.18 -32.21
N LEU A 8 54.74 -24.21 -32.80
CA LEU A 8 56.11 -24.42 -33.33
C LEU A 8 56.78 -23.07 -33.63
N ALA A 9 58.01 -22.93 -33.15
CA ALA A 9 58.90 -21.82 -33.47
C ALA A 9 59.45 -21.95 -34.90
N LEU A 10 59.77 -20.81 -35.54
CA LEU A 10 61.10 -20.45 -36.08
C LEU A 10 61.00 -19.57 -37.34
N ILE A 11 61.57 -18.36 -37.20
CA ILE A 11 62.42 -17.65 -38.17
C ILE A 11 61.85 -17.44 -39.59
N ALA A 12 61.49 -16.19 -39.91
CA ALA A 12 62.09 -15.43 -41.02
C ALA A 12 61.43 -14.05 -41.17
N PRO A 13 62.19 -13.05 -41.68
CA PRO A 13 61.94 -11.65 -41.44
C PRO A 13 61.10 -10.97 -42.54
N ALA A 14 60.71 -9.74 -42.20
CA ALA A 14 60.07 -8.76 -43.05
C ALA A 14 60.58 -8.73 -44.51
N LEU A 15 59.67 -8.59 -45.47
CA LEU A 15 59.44 -7.33 -46.20
C LEU A 15 58.45 -7.53 -47.35
N ALA A 16 57.43 -6.67 -47.33
CA ALA A 16 56.66 -6.13 -48.45
C ALA A 16 55.72 -7.02 -49.27
N SER A 17 54.51 -6.46 -49.42
CA SER A 17 53.63 -6.54 -50.59
C SER A 17 52.77 -7.80 -50.76
N ALA A 18 51.58 -7.76 -50.17
CA ALA A 18 50.38 -8.20 -50.88
C ALA A 18 49.19 -7.38 -50.35
N GLN A 19 48.55 -6.62 -51.24
CA GLN A 19 47.27 -5.98 -50.97
C GLN A 19 46.27 -7.01 -50.46
N SER A 20 45.61 -6.66 -49.36
CA SER A 20 44.51 -7.43 -48.78
C SER A 20 43.29 -7.44 -49.73
N PRO A 21 42.56 -8.57 -49.84
CA PRO A 21 41.30 -8.62 -50.57
C PRO A 21 40.21 -7.78 -49.88
N PRO A 22 39.21 -7.27 -50.61
CA PRO A 22 38.25 -6.29 -50.10
C PRO A 22 37.10 -6.93 -49.30
N ASN A 23 37.40 -7.79 -48.32
CA ASN A 23 36.37 -8.37 -47.46
C ASN A 23 36.84 -8.93 -46.11
N PHE A 24 38.00 -8.51 -45.61
CA PHE A 24 38.42 -8.82 -44.24
C PHE A 24 38.85 -7.53 -43.53
N LEU A 25 37.93 -6.96 -42.78
CA LEU A 25 38.23 -5.94 -41.77
C LEU A 25 38.58 -6.69 -40.48
N TRP A 26 39.89 -6.75 -40.18
CA TRP A 26 40.35 -6.92 -38.81
C TRP A 26 40.42 -5.50 -38.23
N LEU A 27 39.32 -5.06 -37.63
CA LEU A 27 39.27 -3.92 -36.72
C LEU A 27 39.30 -4.50 -35.32
N ASP A 28 40.23 -4.04 -34.52
CA ASP A 28 40.34 -4.35 -33.11
C ASP A 28 38.98 -4.02 -32.43
N ASP A 29 38.35 -5.03 -31.84
CA ASP A 29 36.92 -5.11 -31.47
C ASP A 29 36.43 -4.11 -30.37
N PHE A 30 37.17 -3.03 -30.11
CA PHE A 30 36.90 -2.06 -29.06
C PHE A 30 36.06 -0.85 -29.53
N GLU A 31 35.85 -0.68 -30.84
CA GLU A 31 35.16 0.47 -31.42
C GLU A 31 33.69 0.19 -31.80
N LEU A 32 33.22 -1.05 -31.68
CA LEU A 32 31.84 -1.45 -32.04
C LEU A 32 30.83 -1.30 -30.90
N CYS A 33 31.30 -1.02 -29.68
CA CYS A 33 30.45 -0.88 -28.49
C CYS A 33 31.06 0.11 -27.49
N PRO A 34 31.00 1.43 -27.75
CA PRO A 34 31.65 2.41 -26.88
C PRO A 34 30.98 2.54 -25.49
N SER A 35 29.72 2.12 -25.36
CA SER A 35 28.97 2.13 -24.10
C SER A 35 28.10 0.86 -23.98
N PRO A 36 28.70 -0.31 -23.70
CA PRO A 36 27.93 -1.51 -23.44
C PRO A 36 27.07 -1.29 -22.20
N GLN A 37 25.81 -1.71 -22.26
CA GLN A 37 24.87 -1.70 -21.14
C GLN A 37 24.49 -3.15 -20.80
N PRO A 38 24.23 -3.46 -19.53
CA PRO A 38 23.60 -4.71 -19.16
C PRO A 38 22.12 -4.74 -19.58
N TYR A 39 21.63 -5.94 -19.86
CA TYR A 39 20.25 -6.25 -20.19
C TYR A 39 19.83 -7.55 -19.50
N TRP A 40 18.62 -7.62 -18.97
CA TRP A 40 18.09 -8.77 -18.22
C TRP A 40 16.91 -9.39 -18.97
N PRO A 41 16.78 -10.73 -19.01
CA PRO A 41 15.64 -11.39 -19.63
C PRO A 41 14.35 -10.93 -18.96
N ASP A 42 13.37 -10.53 -19.77
CA ASP A 42 12.04 -10.21 -19.30
C ASP A 42 11.11 -11.38 -19.67
N ARG A 43 10.64 -12.07 -18.63
CA ARG A 43 9.98 -13.37 -18.77
C ARG A 43 8.47 -13.25 -18.81
N ASP A 44 7.89 -12.22 -18.20
CA ASP A 44 6.44 -12.00 -18.13
C ASP A 44 5.96 -10.76 -18.91
N SER A 45 6.90 -10.03 -19.53
CA SER A 45 6.69 -8.93 -20.47
C SER A 45 6.19 -7.64 -19.84
N ASP A 46 6.76 -7.24 -18.70
CA ASP A 46 6.41 -6.01 -17.98
C ASP A 46 7.48 -4.90 -18.00
N ASP A 47 8.52 -5.08 -18.82
CA ASP A 47 9.67 -4.19 -19.00
C ASP A 47 10.70 -4.24 -17.84
N TYR A 48 10.53 -5.11 -16.85
CA TYR A 48 11.51 -5.44 -15.82
C TYR A 48 12.13 -6.82 -16.09
N GLY A 49 13.29 -7.10 -15.50
CA GLY A 49 14.07 -8.27 -15.88
C GLY A 49 14.66 -9.02 -14.70
N ASP A 50 14.86 -10.32 -14.95
CA ASP A 50 15.31 -11.36 -14.02
C ASP A 50 16.77 -11.14 -13.57
N ASP A 51 16.97 -10.93 -12.27
CA ASP A 51 18.24 -10.58 -11.63
C ASP A 51 19.28 -11.73 -11.62
N ASP A 52 18.88 -12.98 -11.93
CA ASP A 52 19.78 -14.13 -11.98
C ASP A 52 20.68 -14.14 -13.22
N TYR A 53 20.31 -13.43 -14.30
CA TYR A 53 21.05 -13.43 -15.55
C TYR A 53 21.07 -12.07 -16.25
N SER A 54 22.27 -11.56 -16.55
CA SER A 54 22.44 -10.39 -17.43
C SER A 54 23.30 -10.67 -18.66
N PHE A 55 22.93 -10.02 -19.77
CA PHE A 55 23.69 -9.94 -21.01
C PHE A 55 24.20 -8.51 -21.21
N VAL A 56 25.50 -8.34 -21.45
CA VAL A 56 26.09 -7.03 -21.73
C VAL A 56 26.21 -6.83 -23.23
N GLY A 57 25.60 -5.77 -23.76
CA GLY A 57 25.59 -5.46 -25.19
C GLY A 57 25.37 -3.97 -25.49
N CYS A 58 25.35 -3.60 -26.76
CA CYS A 58 25.12 -2.20 -27.20
C CYS A 58 23.71 -1.98 -27.74
N VAL A 59 22.99 -3.06 -28.01
CA VAL A 59 21.63 -3.06 -28.53
C VAL A 59 20.85 -4.05 -27.69
N GLN A 60 19.67 -3.65 -27.25
CA GLN A 60 18.73 -4.47 -26.49
C GLN A 60 18.33 -5.70 -27.32
N PRO A 61 18.64 -6.93 -26.86
CA PRO A 61 18.08 -8.13 -27.47
C PRO A 61 16.56 -8.18 -27.28
N PRO A 62 15.78 -8.74 -28.22
CA PRO A 62 14.35 -8.98 -28.00
C PRO A 62 14.11 -9.86 -26.76
N GLY A 63 13.16 -9.47 -25.90
CA GLY A 63 12.86 -10.18 -24.65
C GLY A 63 13.87 -9.91 -23.53
N PHE A 64 14.64 -8.82 -23.62
CA PHE A 64 15.51 -8.34 -22.56
C PHE A 64 15.27 -6.85 -22.33
N PHE A 65 15.43 -6.36 -21.10
CA PHE A 65 15.29 -4.95 -20.75
C PHE A 65 16.52 -4.38 -20.05
N PRO A 66 16.83 -3.09 -20.21
CA PRO A 66 18.01 -2.45 -19.63
C PRO A 66 17.83 -1.99 -18.18
N VAL A 67 16.67 -2.22 -17.58
CA VAL A 67 16.34 -1.83 -16.20
C VAL A 67 16.64 -3.00 -15.28
N ASP A 68 17.37 -2.75 -14.18
CA ASP A 68 17.74 -3.70 -13.11
C ASP A 68 18.06 -2.92 -11.83
N PRO A 69 18.06 -3.57 -10.65
CA PRO A 69 17.31 -4.78 -10.26
C PRO A 69 15.98 -4.41 -9.60
N GLY A 70 15.08 -5.37 -9.48
CA GLY A 70 13.92 -5.21 -8.62
C GLY A 70 12.65 -5.92 -9.07
N ASP A 71 12.63 -6.68 -10.17
CA ASP A 71 11.51 -7.60 -10.38
C ASP A 71 11.61 -8.72 -9.32
N CYS A 72 10.61 -8.80 -8.46
CA CYS A 72 10.55 -9.77 -7.38
C CYS A 72 9.68 -11.00 -7.74
N ASP A 73 9.00 -11.00 -8.89
CA ASP A 73 8.26 -12.14 -9.44
C ASP A 73 8.27 -12.13 -10.98
N ASP A 74 9.34 -12.66 -11.60
CA ASP A 74 9.54 -12.76 -13.06
C ASP A 74 8.48 -13.59 -13.83
N LEU A 75 7.43 -14.06 -13.15
CA LEU A 75 6.32 -14.80 -13.74
C LEU A 75 5.01 -14.01 -13.71
N ASN A 76 4.99 -12.83 -13.12
CA ASN A 76 3.79 -12.03 -12.89
C ASN A 76 4.00 -10.55 -13.26
N PRO A 77 3.46 -10.11 -14.41
CA PRO A 77 3.72 -8.77 -14.95
C PRO A 77 3.03 -7.63 -14.16
N GLY A 78 2.38 -7.98 -13.04
CA GLY A 78 1.78 -7.05 -12.10
C GLY A 78 2.59 -6.87 -10.81
N ILE A 79 3.75 -7.52 -10.67
CA ILE A 79 4.66 -7.41 -9.53
C ILE A 79 6.01 -6.95 -10.08
N ASN A 80 6.27 -5.65 -9.97
CA ASN A 80 7.49 -5.01 -10.45
C ASN A 80 7.62 -3.60 -9.87
N PRO A 81 8.80 -2.95 -9.97
CA PRO A 81 9.05 -1.60 -9.44
C PRO A 81 8.17 -0.43 -9.91
N SER A 82 7.24 -0.65 -10.84
CA SER A 82 6.23 0.35 -11.22
C SER A 82 4.80 -0.02 -10.86
N ALA A 83 4.59 -1.21 -10.33
CA ALA A 83 3.28 -1.66 -9.89
C ALA A 83 2.79 -0.78 -8.73
N ALA A 84 1.47 -0.74 -8.58
CA ALA A 84 0.85 -0.02 -7.48
C ALA A 84 0.48 -1.02 -6.39
N GLU A 85 0.89 -0.72 -5.16
CA GLU A 85 0.56 -1.50 -3.98
C GLU A 85 -0.95 -1.71 -3.83
N GLN A 86 -1.34 -2.97 -3.69
CA GLN A 86 -2.68 -3.39 -3.32
C GLN A 86 -2.62 -3.95 -1.92
N CYS A 87 -3.63 -3.66 -1.10
CA CYS A 87 -3.71 -4.27 0.23
C CYS A 87 -4.10 -5.75 0.13
N ASN A 88 -3.14 -6.63 -0.10
CA ASN A 88 -3.33 -8.07 -0.24
C ASN A 88 -2.20 -8.91 0.40
N GLY A 89 -1.19 -8.27 0.99
CA GLY A 89 -0.05 -8.91 1.64
C GLY A 89 1.07 -9.32 0.68
N ILE A 90 1.09 -8.79 -0.54
CA ILE A 90 2.13 -8.94 -1.55
C ILE A 90 2.85 -7.59 -1.67
N ASP A 91 4.15 -7.63 -1.85
CA ASP A 91 4.99 -6.49 -2.25
C ASP A 91 4.90 -6.43 -3.78
N GLU A 92 4.07 -5.54 -4.33
CA GLU A 92 3.89 -5.41 -5.77
C GLU A 92 4.95 -4.53 -6.39
N ASP A 93 5.39 -3.48 -5.70
CA ASP A 93 6.41 -2.55 -6.20
C ASP A 93 7.86 -2.96 -5.88
N CYS A 94 8.01 -4.12 -5.24
CA CYS A 94 9.28 -4.78 -4.96
C CYS A 94 10.28 -3.89 -4.19
N ASP A 95 9.79 -2.99 -3.33
CA ASP A 95 10.62 -2.12 -2.49
C ASP A 95 11.00 -2.75 -1.12
N ALA A 96 10.54 -4.00 -0.89
CA ALA A 96 10.67 -4.79 0.34
C ALA A 96 9.83 -4.29 1.53
N MET A 97 8.95 -3.32 1.31
CA MET A 97 7.79 -3.05 2.15
C MET A 97 6.58 -3.78 1.56
N VAL A 98 5.53 -3.95 2.35
CA VAL A 98 4.35 -4.72 1.93
C VAL A 98 3.13 -3.86 2.22
N ASP A 99 2.31 -3.64 1.20
CA ASP A 99 1.07 -2.88 1.21
C ASP A 99 1.24 -1.39 1.66
N GLU A 100 2.43 -0.81 1.52
CA GLU A 100 2.68 0.59 1.81
C GLU A 100 2.00 1.47 0.77
N ASN A 101 1.36 2.57 1.20
CA ASN A 101 0.62 3.44 0.28
C ASN A 101 -0.44 2.69 -0.56
N ALA A 102 -0.89 1.51 -0.12
CA ALA A 102 -1.84 0.68 -0.85
C ALA A 102 -3.06 1.48 -1.31
N LEU A 103 -3.49 1.23 -2.56
CA LEU A 103 -4.58 1.97 -3.18
C LEU A 103 -5.85 1.95 -2.31
N GLY A 104 -6.32 3.14 -1.93
CA GLY A 104 -7.50 3.32 -1.10
C GLY A 104 -7.25 3.34 0.41
N ALA A 105 -6.06 2.95 0.88
CA ALA A 105 -5.66 3.18 2.26
C ALA A 105 -5.66 4.70 2.57
N GLY A 106 -6.12 5.07 3.76
CA GLY A 106 -6.23 6.46 4.18
C GLY A 106 -7.45 7.22 3.62
N THR A 107 -8.29 6.58 2.79
CA THR A 107 -9.54 7.19 2.31
C THR A 107 -10.66 7.02 3.33
N SER A 108 -11.56 8.00 3.39
CA SER A 108 -12.72 7.97 4.30
C SER A 108 -13.70 6.87 3.92
N CYS A 109 -14.28 6.22 4.92
CA CYS A 109 -15.27 5.16 4.79
C CYS A 109 -16.39 5.32 5.83
N ASP A 110 -17.51 4.65 5.58
CA ASP A 110 -18.61 4.50 6.54
C ASP A 110 -18.45 3.12 7.22
N THR A 111 -18.29 3.11 8.54
CA THR A 111 -18.11 1.88 9.32
C THR A 111 -19.39 1.06 9.44
N GLY A 112 -20.54 1.67 9.11
CA GLY A 112 -21.87 1.11 9.36
C GLY A 112 -22.30 1.15 10.83
N LEU A 113 -21.47 1.69 11.73
CA LEU A 113 -21.84 1.93 13.12
C LEU A 113 -22.75 3.17 13.23
N VAL A 114 -23.47 3.25 14.33
CA VAL A 114 -24.36 4.38 14.63
C VAL A 114 -23.55 5.49 15.31
N GLY A 115 -24.02 6.73 15.19
CA GLY A 115 -23.51 7.84 15.99
C GLY A 115 -22.07 8.26 15.67
N ALA A 116 -21.29 8.50 16.72
CA ALA A 116 -19.96 9.12 16.65
C ALA A 116 -18.94 8.26 15.90
N CYS A 117 -19.24 6.96 15.78
CA CYS A 117 -18.34 5.94 15.25
C CYS A 117 -18.64 5.57 13.79
N SER A 118 -19.61 6.24 13.17
CA SER A 118 -20.05 6.01 11.79
C SER A 118 -18.98 6.37 10.75
N SER A 119 -18.19 7.41 11.01
CA SER A 119 -17.10 7.82 10.11
C SER A 119 -15.80 7.09 10.46
N GLY A 120 -15.12 6.60 9.43
CA GLY A 120 -13.84 5.93 9.58
C GLY A 120 -12.90 6.16 8.41
N THR A 121 -11.75 5.52 8.49
CA THR A 121 -10.72 5.49 7.45
C THR A 121 -10.38 4.06 7.09
N PHE A 122 -10.21 3.77 5.79
CA PHE A 122 -9.71 2.48 5.34
C PHE A 122 -8.24 2.31 5.75
N GLN A 123 -7.97 1.27 6.54
CA GLN A 123 -6.62 0.87 6.93
C GLN A 123 -6.29 -0.47 6.27
N CYS A 124 -5.07 -0.59 5.75
CA CYS A 124 -4.61 -1.88 5.24
C CYS A 124 -4.26 -2.82 6.39
N GLN A 125 -4.84 -4.01 6.38
CA GLN A 125 -4.57 -5.07 7.36
C GLN A 125 -3.87 -6.28 6.72
N GLY A 126 -2.92 -6.04 5.82
CA GLY A 126 -2.21 -7.10 5.13
C GLY A 126 -3.13 -7.88 4.18
N ALA A 127 -2.96 -9.21 4.19
CA ALA A 127 -3.83 -10.14 3.48
C ALA A 127 -5.33 -10.10 3.87
N ALA A 128 -5.69 -9.44 4.98
CA ALA A 128 -7.10 -9.22 5.32
C ALA A 128 -7.76 -8.13 4.45
N GLY A 129 -6.96 -7.37 3.70
CA GLY A 129 -7.41 -6.30 2.83
C GLY A 129 -7.67 -4.98 3.55
N LEU A 130 -8.33 -4.07 2.85
CA LEU A 130 -8.75 -2.78 3.41
C LEU A 130 -9.89 -2.99 4.40
N VAL A 131 -9.68 -2.55 5.64
CA VAL A 131 -10.67 -2.57 6.71
C VAL A 131 -11.04 -1.14 7.08
N CYS A 132 -12.35 -0.86 7.09
CA CYS A 132 -12.85 0.44 7.55
C CYS A 132 -12.82 0.49 9.07
N ILE A 133 -12.06 1.42 9.65
CA ILE A 133 -11.91 1.57 11.10
C ILE A 133 -12.41 2.96 11.51
N SER A 134 -13.22 3.03 12.57
CA SER A 134 -13.73 4.29 13.12
C SER A 134 -12.59 5.25 13.47
N ASP A 135 -12.73 6.51 13.05
CA ASP A 135 -11.78 7.58 13.40
C ASP A 135 -11.98 8.07 14.84
N THR A 136 -13.18 7.84 15.39
CA THR A 136 -13.56 8.24 16.74
C THR A 136 -13.40 7.05 17.70
N PRO A 137 -12.61 7.18 18.77
CA PRO A 137 -12.59 6.18 19.84
C PRO A 137 -13.88 6.25 20.66
N ALA A 138 -14.38 5.09 21.08
CA ALA A 138 -15.52 4.99 21.99
C ALA A 138 -15.31 5.83 23.26
N SER A 139 -16.36 6.55 23.67
CA SER A 139 -16.40 7.36 24.88
C SER A 139 -17.71 7.14 25.63
N PRO A 140 -17.77 7.31 26.96
CA PRO A 140 -19.02 7.09 27.68
C PRO A 140 -20.15 7.98 27.17
N GLU A 141 -21.36 7.42 27.11
CA GLU A 141 -22.56 8.11 26.66
C GLU A 141 -22.77 9.48 27.32
N VAL A 142 -23.14 10.44 26.48
CA VAL A 142 -23.69 11.73 26.89
C VAL A 142 -25.08 11.85 26.29
N CYS A 143 -26.03 12.41 27.04
CA CYS A 143 -27.38 12.63 26.52
C CYS A 143 -27.40 13.67 25.39
N ASN A 144 -27.15 13.23 24.17
CA ASN A 144 -26.98 14.07 22.99
C ASN A 144 -27.63 13.47 21.73
N GLY A 145 -28.19 12.24 21.81
CA GLY A 145 -28.86 11.56 20.71
C GLY A 145 -27.91 10.90 19.72
N ILE A 146 -26.66 10.68 20.12
CA ILE A 146 -25.58 10.03 19.37
C ILE A 146 -25.11 8.84 20.21
N ASP A 147 -24.78 7.73 19.55
CA ASP A 147 -24.04 6.61 20.14
C ASP A 147 -22.56 7.04 20.26
N ASP A 148 -22.14 7.41 21.47
CA ASP A 148 -20.80 7.91 21.80
C ASP A 148 -19.85 6.76 22.17
N ASP A 149 -20.37 5.65 22.67
CA ASP A 149 -19.58 4.49 23.14
C ASP A 149 -19.46 3.34 22.13
N CYS A 150 -20.10 3.51 20.98
CA CYS A 150 -20.12 2.60 19.84
C CYS A 150 -20.73 1.22 20.13
N ASP A 151 -21.60 1.06 21.14
CA ASP A 151 -22.22 -0.23 21.46
C ASP A 151 -23.43 -0.57 20.56
N GLY A 152 -23.87 0.37 19.73
CA GLY A 152 -25.02 0.27 18.84
C GLY A 152 -26.33 0.80 19.41
N HIS A 153 -26.32 1.33 20.63
CA HIS A 153 -27.46 1.98 21.27
C HIS A 153 -27.18 3.47 21.45
N VAL A 154 -28.25 4.25 21.51
CA VAL A 154 -28.16 5.70 21.66
C VAL A 154 -28.65 6.06 23.05
N ASP A 155 -27.84 6.80 23.81
CA ASP A 155 -28.13 7.33 25.13
C ASP A 155 -28.59 6.26 26.18
N GLU A 156 -27.97 5.08 26.22
CA GLU A 156 -28.37 4.03 27.17
C GLU A 156 -27.95 4.31 28.62
N GLY A 157 -28.69 3.76 29.58
CA GLY A 157 -28.34 3.92 31.00
C GLY A 157 -28.59 5.31 31.60
N ASN A 158 -29.35 6.18 30.93
CA ASN A 158 -29.70 7.54 31.40
C ASN A 158 -28.45 8.44 31.60
N PRO A 159 -27.65 8.68 30.54
CA PRO A 159 -26.41 9.43 30.63
C PRO A 159 -26.68 10.88 31.06
N GLY A 160 -25.88 11.41 31.98
CA GLY A 160 -26.08 12.76 32.55
C GLY A 160 -27.36 12.96 33.38
N GLY A 161 -28.20 11.93 33.50
CA GLY A 161 -29.45 11.95 34.25
C GLY A 161 -29.28 11.66 35.75
N GLY A 162 -30.40 11.54 36.45
CA GLY A 162 -30.46 11.18 37.87
C GLY A 162 -30.23 12.35 38.83
N GLN A 163 -30.06 13.57 38.32
CA GLN A 163 -29.90 14.76 39.16
C GLN A 163 -31.27 15.31 39.55
N THR A 164 -31.36 15.84 40.77
CA THR A 164 -32.57 16.55 41.18
C THR A 164 -32.71 17.85 40.39
N CYS A 165 -33.94 18.16 40.00
CA CYS A 165 -34.26 19.31 39.19
C CYS A 165 -35.60 19.91 39.61
N ASN A 166 -35.83 21.18 39.25
CA ASN A 166 -37.11 21.84 39.46
C ASN A 166 -37.91 21.80 38.16
N THR A 167 -39.08 21.18 38.20
CA THR A 167 -39.94 20.99 37.02
C THR A 167 -40.72 22.24 36.62
N GLY A 168 -40.73 23.27 37.49
CA GLY A 168 -41.56 24.46 37.35
C GLY A 168 -43.04 24.24 37.72
N LEU A 169 -43.45 23.02 38.08
CA LEU A 169 -44.82 22.72 38.49
C LEU A 169 -45.05 23.05 39.97
N PRO A 170 -46.29 23.40 40.38
CA PRO A 170 -46.59 23.70 41.77
C PRO A 170 -46.71 22.43 42.63
N GLY A 171 -46.57 22.61 43.94
CA GLY A 171 -46.87 21.58 44.95
C GLY A 171 -45.92 20.38 44.89
N ALA A 172 -46.46 19.18 45.11
CA ALA A 172 -45.69 17.93 45.17
C ALA A 172 -44.95 17.56 43.86
N CYS A 173 -45.25 18.27 42.77
CA CYS A 173 -44.63 18.08 41.46
C CYS A 173 -43.44 19.01 41.20
N SER A 174 -43.13 19.94 42.10
CA SER A 174 -42.05 20.92 41.88
C SER A 174 -40.66 20.28 41.83
N THR A 175 -40.48 19.17 42.55
CA THR A 175 -39.24 18.39 42.55
C THR A 175 -39.34 17.28 41.51
N GLY A 176 -38.28 17.13 40.72
CA GLY A 176 -38.15 16.05 39.76
C GLY A 176 -36.72 15.55 39.67
N THR A 177 -36.54 14.56 38.80
CA THR A 177 -35.25 13.95 38.46
C THR A 177 -35.00 14.10 36.97
N THR A 178 -33.75 14.40 36.57
CA THR A 178 -33.37 14.47 35.16
C THR A 178 -33.34 13.06 34.54
N VAL A 179 -33.95 12.94 33.36
CA VAL A 179 -33.97 11.72 32.57
C VAL A 179 -33.57 12.08 31.14
N CYS A 180 -32.66 11.32 30.55
CA CYS A 180 -32.32 11.43 29.16
C CYS A 180 -33.46 10.83 28.32
N GLN A 181 -34.07 11.66 27.48
CA GLN A 181 -35.15 11.25 26.59
C GLN A 181 -34.89 11.85 25.21
N ALA A 182 -34.67 10.98 24.23
CA ALA A 182 -34.42 11.35 22.83
C ALA A 182 -33.30 12.40 22.68
N GLY A 183 -32.12 12.14 23.28
CA GLY A 183 -30.96 13.03 23.19
C GLY A 183 -31.05 14.33 23.98
N VAL A 184 -32.03 14.46 24.88
CA VAL A 184 -32.21 15.66 25.70
C VAL A 184 -32.45 15.28 27.16
N LEU A 185 -31.75 15.94 28.08
CA LEU A 185 -32.03 15.85 29.51
C LEU A 185 -33.33 16.58 29.84
N VAL A 186 -34.35 15.81 30.21
CA VAL A 186 -35.68 16.28 30.59
C VAL A 186 -35.84 16.16 32.10
N CYS A 187 -36.35 17.21 32.76
CA CYS A 187 -36.71 17.14 34.17
C CYS A 187 -38.11 16.54 34.32
N VAL A 188 -38.23 15.35 34.91
CA VAL A 188 -39.50 14.65 35.10
C VAL A 188 -39.91 14.71 36.58
N PRO A 189 -41.16 15.10 36.93
CA PRO A 189 -41.61 15.13 38.32
C PRO A 189 -41.52 13.77 38.99
N ASP A 190 -41.03 13.73 40.24
CA ASP A 190 -40.87 12.47 40.99
C ASP A 190 -42.24 11.87 41.38
N ASN A 191 -43.28 12.70 41.46
CA ASN A 191 -44.65 12.31 41.78
C ASN A 191 -45.54 12.44 40.53
N GLN A 192 -46.13 11.32 40.08
CA GLN A 192 -47.05 11.26 38.93
C GLN A 192 -48.31 10.44 39.31
N PRO A 193 -49.51 10.80 38.80
CA PRO A 193 -49.81 11.95 37.94
C PRO A 193 -49.85 13.27 38.72
N CYS A 194 -49.34 14.32 38.10
CA CYS A 194 -49.51 15.69 38.58
C CYS A 194 -50.91 16.20 38.20
N PRO A 195 -51.69 16.75 39.16
CA PRO A 195 -53.02 17.31 38.88
C PRO A 195 -52.99 18.59 38.04
#